data_AF-A0A5S3RHU3-F1
#
_entry.id   AF-A0A5S3RHU3-F1
#
_cell.length_a   1.000
_cell.length_b   1.000
_cell.length_c   1.000
_cell.angle_alpha   90.00
_cell.angle_beta   90.00
_cell.angle_gamma   90.00
#
_symmetry.space_group_name_H-M   'P 1'
#
loop_
_entity.id
_entity.type
_entity.pdbx_description
1 polymer ?
#
loop_
_entity_poly.entity_id
_entity_poly.type
_entity_poly.pdbx_seq_one_letter_code
_entity_poly.pdbx_strand_id
1 'polypeptide(L)'
;MALKKSLLTTAILAATLGLTACGGSSSNSNDNDDNNTTPPPATNAAPTITVDSASVSEDTLGAAVANISFSDDSDEVSALTLTISDNRFEIVDGAVKLKAVNALNFEQVEGGKVSVTITATDSKGEKTEVEAEIAVQQIAEESKAGVNRYDFKNAQGESSVSYSGQIARHAAMVHIKSLMGKLNNETVGNAAEQKTAEAAITEIKTFLMPTDTVVLDETLDFAVAANAAQTTLGQISSSLKNVAGEGGKIAGRDTSNMHKAWEEDGVMAGWVNFGTQPKTPEGLALHYLDLLQAQLQQFENGSTIKAEHNGTEVTLNKLYVTPEGLDLAQLMQKHLNGAVSLSQAADDYLDDLLLGAKSADNSALAEGKSYTELEHKFDEGYGYFGAAIDYLDYSDDEIAGKGGREAYASGYHDLDKDGKINLLSEFNFGNSTNAAKRDRGTKSNVNPTDLTAQAQLAFIEARKLINMNVGTDVAQWSDEDKARLEALRDQALLAWEKSIAATVVHYINDTISDDDGDLDDIASGNFDAEQFYTVAKHWSEMKGFALNFQFNPFSPVTDADFVKIHELMGDKPEFAADKVEAYKAALLEAREIIATAYDFDAENVANW
;
A
#
# COMPACT_ATOMS: atom_id res chain seq x y z
N MET A 1 -52.10 19.29 -6.23
CA MET A 1 -51.37 20.38 -6.90
C MET A 1 -49.96 19.85 -7.14
N ALA A 2 -49.70 19.24 -8.30
CA ALA A 2 -49.37 19.88 -9.58
C ALA A 2 -47.87 20.25 -9.68
N LEU A 3 -47.18 19.38 -10.43
CA LEU A 3 -45.83 19.44 -11.00
C LEU A 3 -45.38 20.81 -11.55
N LYS A 4 -44.06 21.00 -11.63
CA LYS A 4 -43.39 21.41 -12.89
C LYS A 4 -41.87 21.13 -12.89
N LYS A 5 -41.44 20.48 -13.99
CA LYS A 5 -40.05 20.30 -14.48
C LYS A 5 -39.49 21.61 -15.03
N SER A 6 -38.17 21.75 -15.08
CA SER A 6 -37.47 22.66 -15.99
C SER A 6 -36.15 22.04 -16.48
N LEU A 7 -36.08 21.86 -17.81
CA LEU A 7 -34.87 21.69 -18.63
C LEU A 7 -34.53 23.07 -19.21
N LEU A 8 -33.25 23.45 -19.31
CA LEU A 8 -32.77 24.32 -20.40
C LEU A 8 -31.24 24.35 -20.51
N THR A 9 -30.78 23.81 -21.64
CA THR A 9 -29.62 24.10 -22.47
C THR A 9 -28.99 25.49 -22.34
N THR A 10 -27.66 25.54 -22.38
CA THR A 10 -26.88 26.76 -22.67
C THR A 10 -25.99 26.50 -23.89
N ALA A 11 -26.17 27.31 -24.94
CA ALA A 11 -25.31 27.40 -26.11
C ALA A 11 -24.49 28.70 -25.99
N ILE A 12 -23.18 28.64 -26.28
CA ILE A 12 -22.33 29.84 -26.35
C ILE A 12 -21.85 30.02 -27.80
N LEU A 13 -22.12 31.24 -28.28
CA LEU A 13 -21.72 31.86 -29.54
C LEU A 13 -20.20 31.94 -29.69
N ALA A 14 -19.70 31.64 -30.90
CA ALA A 14 -18.45 32.22 -31.41
C ALA A 14 -18.76 33.08 -32.64
N ALA A 15 -18.38 34.35 -32.56
CA ALA A 15 -18.59 35.38 -33.56
C ALA A 15 -17.51 35.35 -34.64
N THR A 16 -17.88 35.53 -35.91
CA THR A 16 -16.96 35.91 -36.98
C THR A 16 -17.38 37.25 -37.59
N LEU A 17 -16.45 38.21 -37.54
CA LEU A 17 -16.54 39.52 -38.16
C LEU A 17 -16.24 39.41 -39.66
N GLY A 18 -17.03 40.12 -40.47
CA GLY A 18 -16.93 40.10 -41.92
C GLY A 18 -15.93 41.08 -42.50
N LEU A 19 -15.80 41.03 -43.84
CA LEU A 19 -15.45 42.16 -44.71
C LEU A 19 -15.87 41.82 -46.15
N THR A 20 -16.93 42.48 -46.61
CA THR A 20 -17.31 42.59 -48.02
C THR A 20 -16.57 43.78 -48.64
N ALA A 21 -15.99 43.57 -49.82
CA ALA A 21 -15.54 44.65 -50.70
C ALA A 21 -16.15 44.45 -52.11
N CYS A 22 -17.04 45.38 -52.47
CA CYS A 22 -17.51 45.61 -53.83
C CYS A 22 -16.47 46.40 -54.63
N GLY A 23 -16.34 46.08 -55.92
CA GLY A 23 -15.64 46.94 -56.89
C GLY A 23 -15.72 46.35 -58.29
N GLY A 24 -16.72 46.77 -59.08
CA GLY A 24 -16.81 46.46 -60.51
C GLY A 24 -16.19 47.55 -61.40
N SER A 25 -15.79 47.19 -62.63
CA SER A 25 -16.36 47.71 -63.90
C SER A 25 -15.55 47.24 -65.13
N SER A 26 -16.27 46.80 -66.18
CA SER A 26 -16.01 46.73 -67.66
C SER A 26 -14.57 46.72 -68.23
N SER A 27 -14.19 45.95 -69.27
CA SER A 27 -14.86 45.72 -70.57
C SER A 27 -14.09 44.69 -71.44
N ASN A 28 -14.81 44.03 -72.37
CA ASN A 28 -14.41 43.16 -73.51
C ASN A 28 -12.92 42.90 -73.82
N SER A 29 -12.57 41.62 -74.05
CA SER A 29 -12.35 41.04 -75.38
C SER A 29 -12.06 39.53 -75.30
N ASN A 30 -12.54 38.78 -76.29
CA ASN A 30 -12.33 37.34 -76.51
C ASN A 30 -10.85 36.93 -76.39
N ASP A 31 -10.57 35.80 -75.74
CA ASP A 31 -10.03 34.62 -76.44
C ASP A 31 -9.99 33.36 -75.56
N ASN A 32 -9.98 32.24 -76.28
CA ASN A 32 -10.12 30.83 -75.92
C ASN A 32 -9.38 30.26 -74.70
N ASP A 33 -9.96 29.15 -74.23
CA ASP A 33 -9.34 27.93 -73.71
C ASP A 33 -8.29 28.05 -72.61
N ASP A 34 -8.72 27.75 -71.38
CA ASP A 34 -7.94 26.93 -70.44
C ASP A 34 -8.87 26.40 -69.33
N ASN A 35 -9.57 25.30 -69.60
CA ASN A 35 -10.24 24.52 -68.56
C ASN A 35 -9.21 23.57 -67.91
N ASN A 36 -8.27 24.13 -67.16
CA ASN A 36 -7.45 23.38 -66.22
C ASN A 36 -7.81 23.80 -64.79
N THR A 37 -8.98 23.36 -64.35
CA THR A 37 -9.28 23.33 -62.91
C THR A 37 -8.51 22.16 -62.29
N THR A 38 -7.25 22.39 -61.93
CA THR A 38 -6.62 21.58 -60.88
C THR A 38 -7.56 21.58 -59.67
N PRO A 39 -7.92 20.42 -59.10
CA PRO A 39 -8.69 20.38 -57.87
C PRO A 39 -7.98 21.25 -56.82
N PRO A 40 -8.71 21.95 -55.93
CA PRO A 40 -8.07 22.54 -54.76
C PRO A 40 -7.21 21.45 -54.08
N PRO A 41 -6.02 21.76 -53.55
CA PRO A 41 -5.30 20.79 -52.71
C PRO A 41 -6.29 20.21 -51.73
N ALA A 42 -6.41 18.87 -51.66
CA ALA A 42 -7.32 18.23 -50.73
C ALA A 42 -7.03 18.82 -49.34
N THR A 43 -8.02 19.53 -48.79
CA THR A 43 -7.95 20.01 -47.42
C THR A 43 -7.79 18.79 -46.55
N ASN A 44 -6.76 18.80 -45.69
CA ASN A 44 -6.56 17.72 -44.74
C ASN A 44 -7.84 17.51 -43.92
N ALA A 45 -8.25 16.26 -43.75
CA ALA A 45 -9.42 15.90 -42.97
C ALA A 45 -8.94 15.14 -41.73
N ALA A 46 -9.61 15.36 -40.59
CA ALA A 46 -9.30 14.62 -39.37
C ALA A 46 -9.53 13.10 -39.57
N PRO A 47 -8.74 12.24 -38.90
CA PRO A 47 -8.88 10.79 -39.02
C PRO A 47 -10.23 10.33 -38.48
N THR A 48 -10.90 9.35 -39.11
CA THR A 48 -12.11 8.76 -38.52
C THR A 48 -11.78 7.45 -37.80
N ILE A 49 -12.02 7.42 -36.49
CA ILE A 49 -11.85 6.22 -35.66
C ILE A 49 -13.19 5.77 -35.07
N THR A 50 -13.34 4.47 -34.85
CA THR A 50 -14.45 3.89 -34.09
C THR A 50 -13.91 2.85 -33.13
N VAL A 51 -14.48 2.77 -31.93
CA VAL A 51 -14.11 1.78 -30.91
C VAL A 51 -15.19 0.72 -30.86
N ASP A 52 -14.80 -0.55 -30.89
CA ASP A 52 -15.72 -1.67 -30.74
C ASP A 52 -16.39 -1.67 -29.35
N SER A 53 -17.38 -2.53 -29.13
CA SER A 53 -17.94 -2.72 -27.79
C SER A 53 -16.84 -3.09 -26.79
N ALA A 54 -16.63 -2.23 -25.79
CA ALA A 54 -15.55 -2.37 -24.83
C ALA A 54 -16.03 -3.03 -23.54
N SER A 55 -15.46 -4.17 -23.18
CA SER A 55 -15.70 -4.80 -21.89
C SER A 55 -14.50 -5.59 -21.41
N VAL A 56 -14.34 -5.68 -20.10
CA VAL A 56 -13.22 -6.40 -19.47
C VAL A 56 -13.72 -7.14 -18.23
N SER A 57 -13.20 -8.34 -17.98
CA SER A 57 -13.39 -8.99 -16.68
C SER A 57 -12.65 -8.21 -15.63
N GLU A 58 -13.26 -8.03 -14.46
CA GLU A 58 -12.54 -7.42 -13.34
C GLU A 58 -11.28 -8.22 -12.97
N ASP A 59 -10.39 -7.58 -12.21
CA ASP A 59 -9.25 -8.23 -11.56
C ASP A 59 -8.32 -8.97 -12.54
N THR A 60 -8.33 -8.57 -13.81
CA THR A 60 -7.52 -9.17 -14.87
C THR A 60 -6.38 -8.23 -15.28
N LEU A 61 -5.15 -8.56 -14.87
CA LEU A 61 -3.95 -7.77 -15.17
C LEU A 61 -3.71 -7.63 -16.68
N GLY A 62 -3.52 -6.39 -17.15
CA GLY A 62 -3.10 -6.10 -18.53
C GLY A 62 -4.10 -6.53 -19.61
N ALA A 63 -5.39 -6.65 -19.24
CA ALA A 63 -6.41 -7.20 -20.13
C ALA A 63 -6.59 -6.38 -21.41
N ALA A 64 -6.83 -7.07 -22.52
CA ALA A 64 -7.29 -6.45 -23.76
C ALA A 64 -8.77 -6.06 -23.62
N VAL A 65 -9.12 -4.86 -24.09
CA VAL A 65 -10.44 -4.25 -23.82
C VAL A 65 -11.27 -4.10 -25.08
N ALA A 66 -10.71 -3.45 -26.11
CA ALA A 66 -11.41 -3.16 -27.36
C ALA A 66 -10.43 -2.93 -28.51
N ASN A 67 -10.86 -3.20 -29.74
CA ASN A 67 -10.11 -2.80 -30.94
C ASN A 67 -10.58 -1.42 -31.41
N ILE A 68 -9.66 -0.68 -32.02
CA ILE A 68 -9.93 0.57 -32.71
C ILE A 68 -9.95 0.27 -34.21
N SER A 69 -11.07 0.58 -34.86
CA SER A 69 -11.18 0.57 -36.31
C SER A 69 -10.91 1.96 -36.87
N PHE A 70 -10.16 2.01 -37.96
CA PHE A 70 -9.78 3.23 -38.65
C PHE A 70 -10.48 3.25 -40.01
N SER A 71 -11.17 4.33 -40.32
CA SER A 71 -11.79 4.57 -41.62
C SER A 71 -11.44 5.99 -42.05
N ASP A 72 -11.21 6.21 -43.34
CA ASP A 72 -11.03 7.54 -43.91
C ASP A 72 -9.97 8.43 -43.21
N ASP A 73 -8.71 8.20 -43.61
CA ASP A 73 -7.63 9.17 -43.45
C ASP A 73 -6.76 9.16 -44.72
N SER A 74 -6.16 10.30 -45.03
CA SER A 74 -5.09 10.46 -46.01
C SER A 74 -3.74 9.91 -45.53
N ASP A 75 -3.57 9.71 -44.22
CA ASP A 75 -2.39 9.09 -43.62
C ASP A 75 -2.57 7.58 -43.38
N GLU A 76 -1.44 6.87 -43.32
CA GLU A 76 -1.41 5.46 -42.87
C GLU A 76 -1.67 5.40 -41.36
N VAL A 77 -2.34 4.35 -40.86
CA VAL A 77 -2.63 4.19 -39.41
C VAL A 77 -1.37 4.30 -38.55
N SER A 78 -0.24 3.81 -39.03
CA SER A 78 1.06 3.90 -38.34
C SER A 78 1.60 5.34 -38.17
N ALA A 79 1.05 6.31 -38.91
CA ALA A 79 1.40 7.72 -38.81
C ALA A 79 0.49 8.50 -37.84
N LEU A 80 -0.59 7.88 -37.35
CA LEU A 80 -1.47 8.47 -36.35
C LEU A 80 -0.83 8.46 -34.98
N THR A 81 -0.98 9.57 -34.26
CA THR A 81 -0.70 9.64 -32.82
C THR A 81 -2.00 9.37 -32.06
N LEU A 82 -2.01 8.31 -31.25
CA LEU A 82 -3.15 7.89 -30.44
C LEU A 82 -2.89 8.17 -28.96
N THR A 83 -3.87 8.76 -28.28
CA THR A 83 -3.83 8.97 -26.82
C THR A 83 -5.15 8.53 -26.18
N ILE A 84 -5.11 8.19 -24.90
CA ILE A 84 -6.27 7.81 -24.09
C ILE A 84 -6.29 8.63 -22.80
N SER A 85 -7.49 9.07 -22.38
CA SER A 85 -7.65 10.00 -21.26
C SER A 85 -7.42 9.40 -19.86
N ASP A 86 -7.42 8.07 -19.75
CA ASP A 86 -7.26 7.36 -18.48
C ASP A 86 -5.92 6.64 -18.48
N ASN A 87 -5.07 6.97 -17.50
CA ASN A 87 -3.69 6.52 -17.43
C ASN A 87 -3.55 5.01 -17.21
N ARG A 88 -4.63 4.33 -16.81
CA ARG A 88 -4.60 2.90 -16.52
C ARG A 88 -4.55 2.10 -17.81
N PHE A 89 -4.95 2.71 -18.90
CA PHE A 89 -5.00 2.14 -20.24
C PHE A 89 -3.81 2.59 -21.09
N GLU A 90 -3.57 1.82 -22.13
CA GLU A 90 -2.65 2.12 -23.22
C GLU A 90 -3.25 1.66 -24.54
N ILE A 91 -2.75 2.21 -25.64
CA ILE A 91 -3.11 1.78 -26.99
C ILE A 91 -1.90 1.08 -27.59
N VAL A 92 -2.02 -0.22 -27.81
CA VAL A 92 -0.96 -1.06 -28.37
C VAL A 92 -1.52 -1.74 -29.62
N ASP A 93 -0.81 -1.58 -30.74
CA ASP A 93 -1.20 -2.15 -32.04
C ASP A 93 -2.66 -1.84 -32.45
N GLY A 94 -3.14 -0.62 -32.14
CA GLY A 94 -4.50 -0.19 -32.45
C GLY A 94 -5.59 -0.80 -31.57
N ALA A 95 -5.23 -1.41 -30.43
CA ALA A 95 -6.17 -1.93 -29.45
C ALA A 95 -6.01 -1.20 -28.10
N VAL A 96 -7.14 -0.93 -27.44
CA VAL A 96 -7.19 -0.45 -26.06
C VAL A 96 -6.91 -1.63 -25.13
N LYS A 97 -5.93 -1.46 -24.26
CA LYS A 97 -5.54 -2.45 -23.23
C LYS A 97 -5.36 -1.76 -21.90
N LEU A 98 -5.53 -2.49 -20.80
CA LEU A 98 -4.97 -2.08 -19.52
C LEU A 98 -3.44 -2.25 -19.59
N LYS A 99 -2.71 -1.35 -18.92
CA LYS A 99 -1.27 -1.52 -18.71
C LYS A 99 -1.02 -2.81 -17.92
N ALA A 100 0.15 -3.42 -18.14
CA ALA A 100 0.46 -4.77 -17.63
C ALA A 100 0.22 -4.99 -16.12
N VAL A 101 0.43 -3.96 -15.30
CA VAL A 101 0.29 -4.02 -13.83
C VAL A 101 -1.09 -3.59 -13.32
N ASN A 102 -1.97 -3.14 -14.21
CA ASN A 102 -3.28 -2.59 -13.86
C ASN A 102 -4.41 -3.59 -14.15
N ALA A 103 -5.44 -3.54 -13.31
CA ALA A 103 -6.73 -4.18 -13.50
C ALA A 103 -7.85 -3.16 -13.22
N LEU A 104 -9.10 -3.53 -13.51
CA LEU A 104 -10.26 -2.81 -12.99
C LEU A 104 -10.95 -3.70 -11.98
N ASN A 105 -11.38 -3.13 -10.86
CA ASN A 105 -12.12 -3.81 -9.81
C ASN A 105 -13.60 -3.38 -9.88
N PHE A 106 -14.55 -4.32 -9.91
CA PHE A 106 -15.96 -3.98 -10.07
C PHE A 106 -16.51 -3.22 -8.85
N GLU A 107 -16.16 -3.65 -7.64
CA GLU A 107 -16.57 -3.05 -6.37
C GLU A 107 -16.08 -1.60 -6.20
N GLN A 108 -15.02 -1.21 -6.90
CA GLN A 108 -14.49 0.15 -6.91
C GLN A 108 -15.01 1.04 -8.05
N VAL A 109 -15.67 0.47 -9.07
CA VAL A 109 -16.15 1.20 -10.25
C VAL A 109 -17.63 1.54 -10.13
N GLU A 110 -17.95 2.82 -9.98
CA GLU A 110 -19.33 3.30 -9.89
C GLU A 110 -20.11 2.95 -11.17
N GLY A 111 -21.23 2.23 -11.00
CA GLY A 111 -22.08 1.82 -12.12
C GLY A 111 -21.48 0.73 -13.02
N GLY A 112 -20.35 0.13 -12.66
CA GLY A 112 -19.69 -0.95 -13.41
C GLY A 112 -19.17 -0.52 -14.77
N LYS A 113 -18.88 0.78 -14.97
CA LYS A 113 -18.40 1.33 -16.23
C LYS A 113 -17.33 2.39 -16.01
N VAL A 114 -16.34 2.42 -16.90
CA VAL A 114 -15.32 3.48 -17.00
C VAL A 114 -15.48 4.19 -18.34
N SER A 115 -15.59 5.53 -18.33
CA SER A 115 -15.57 6.33 -19.56
C SER A 115 -14.15 6.74 -19.91
N VAL A 116 -13.74 6.51 -21.15
CA VAL A 116 -12.44 6.93 -21.69
C VAL A 116 -12.64 7.73 -22.97
N THR A 117 -11.81 8.75 -23.17
CA THR A 117 -11.72 9.49 -24.44
C THR A 117 -10.46 9.05 -25.17
N ILE A 118 -10.61 8.61 -26.41
CA ILE A 118 -9.51 8.27 -27.31
C ILE A 118 -9.37 9.37 -28.35
N THR A 119 -8.17 9.94 -28.46
CA THR A 119 -7.84 10.99 -29.42
C THR A 119 -6.92 10.43 -30.50
N ALA A 120 -7.31 10.55 -31.77
CA ALA A 120 -6.44 10.33 -32.91
C ALA A 120 -6.01 11.66 -33.53
N THR A 121 -4.70 11.85 -33.71
CA THR A 121 -4.11 13.02 -34.36
C THR A 121 -3.32 12.58 -35.59
N ASP A 122 -3.60 13.18 -36.75
CA ASP A 122 -2.86 12.90 -37.98
C ASP A 122 -1.53 13.67 -38.08
N SER A 123 -0.76 13.40 -39.13
CA SER A 123 0.57 14.01 -39.33
C SER A 123 0.54 15.51 -39.57
N LYS A 124 -0.64 16.08 -39.90
CA LYS A 124 -0.85 17.52 -40.13
C LYS A 124 -1.54 18.20 -38.95
N GLY A 125 -1.85 17.45 -37.89
CA GLY A 125 -2.34 17.96 -36.61
C GLY A 125 -3.87 18.04 -36.48
N GLU A 126 -4.64 17.54 -37.44
CA GLU A 126 -6.10 17.44 -37.28
C GLU A 126 -6.45 16.30 -36.32
N LYS A 127 -7.54 16.47 -35.56
CA LYS A 127 -7.87 15.58 -34.43
C LYS A 127 -9.31 15.10 -34.45
N THR A 128 -9.49 13.86 -34.03
CA THR A 128 -10.81 13.27 -33.70
C THR A 128 -10.78 12.68 -32.30
N GLU A 129 -11.84 12.91 -31.54
CA GLU A 129 -12.05 12.37 -30.20
C GLU A 129 -13.27 11.46 -30.20
N VAL A 130 -13.12 10.26 -29.64
CA VAL A 130 -14.21 9.30 -29.45
C VAL A 130 -14.28 8.91 -27.97
N GLU A 131 -15.46 9.10 -27.39
CA GLU A 131 -15.77 8.60 -26.05
C GLU A 131 -16.21 7.14 -26.14
N ALA A 132 -15.63 6.29 -25.30
CA ALA A 132 -15.97 4.88 -25.17
C ALA A 132 -16.29 4.54 -23.71
N GLU A 133 -17.41 3.84 -23.49
CA GLU A 133 -17.74 3.25 -22.19
C GLU A 133 -17.23 1.81 -22.11
N ILE A 134 -16.31 1.55 -21.19
CA ILE A 134 -15.77 0.23 -20.91
C ILE A 134 -16.60 -0.40 -19.79
N ALA A 135 -17.30 -1.49 -20.11
CA ALA A 135 -18.05 -2.26 -19.10
C ALA A 135 -17.12 -3.17 -18.29
N VAL A 136 -17.18 -3.10 -16.97
CA VAL A 136 -16.46 -3.99 -16.05
C VAL A 136 -17.37 -5.15 -15.69
N GLN A 137 -16.94 -6.37 -16.00
CA GLN A 137 -17.71 -7.59 -15.77
C GLN A 137 -17.29 -8.21 -14.45
N GLN A 138 -18.24 -8.32 -13.52
CA GLN A 138 -18.03 -8.99 -12.25
C GLN A 138 -17.79 -10.49 -12.46
N ILE A 139 -16.82 -11.04 -11.75
CA ILE A 139 -16.52 -12.47 -11.73
C ILE A 139 -17.62 -13.18 -10.92
N ALA A 140 -18.18 -14.24 -11.50
CA ALA A 140 -19.16 -15.07 -10.81
C ALA A 140 -18.54 -15.76 -9.59
N GLU A 141 -19.29 -15.87 -8.50
CA GLU A 141 -18.81 -16.37 -7.19
C GLU A 141 -18.09 -17.72 -7.31
N GLU A 142 -18.60 -18.63 -8.14
CA GLU A 142 -18.01 -19.95 -8.38
C GLU A 142 -16.66 -19.93 -9.13
N SER A 143 -16.27 -18.78 -9.67
CA SER A 143 -15.06 -18.58 -10.50
C SER A 143 -14.02 -17.67 -9.84
N LYS A 144 -14.23 -17.24 -8.59
CA LYS A 144 -13.32 -16.33 -7.88
C LYS A 144 -12.00 -16.95 -7.43
N ALA A 145 -12.01 -18.26 -7.12
CA ALA A 145 -10.84 -18.97 -6.58
C ALA A 145 -9.66 -18.94 -7.56
N GLY A 146 -8.50 -18.42 -7.11
CA GLY A 146 -7.30 -18.29 -7.92
C GLY A 146 -7.40 -17.23 -9.04
N VAL A 147 -8.40 -16.34 -8.97
CA VAL A 147 -8.59 -15.21 -9.88
C VAL A 147 -8.59 -13.90 -9.10
N ASN A 148 -9.61 -13.68 -8.28
CA ASN A 148 -9.66 -12.52 -7.37
C ASN A 148 -9.81 -12.90 -5.89
N ARG A 149 -9.88 -14.20 -5.59
CA ARG A 149 -9.79 -14.75 -4.24
C ARG A 149 -8.53 -15.60 -4.08
N TYR A 150 -7.79 -15.40 -2.99
CA TYR A 150 -6.63 -16.19 -2.62
C TYR A 150 -7.08 -17.56 -2.05
N ASP A 151 -7.63 -18.41 -2.92
CA ASP A 151 -8.07 -19.78 -2.62
C ASP A 151 -7.46 -20.73 -3.66
N PHE A 152 -6.62 -21.65 -3.20
CA PHE A 152 -5.90 -22.61 -4.02
C PHE A 152 -6.06 -24.02 -3.48
N LYS A 153 -6.35 -24.97 -4.36
CA LYS A 153 -6.59 -26.36 -4.01
C LYS A 153 -5.60 -27.28 -4.71
N ASN A 154 -5.29 -28.39 -4.07
CA ASN A 154 -4.53 -29.46 -4.70
C ASN A 154 -5.41 -30.27 -5.67
N ALA A 155 -4.81 -31.25 -6.35
CA ALA A 155 -5.50 -32.12 -7.30
C ALA A 155 -6.64 -32.95 -6.68
N GLN A 156 -6.69 -33.07 -5.35
CA GLN A 156 -7.73 -33.77 -4.59
C GLN A 156 -8.86 -32.83 -4.14
N GLY A 157 -8.75 -31.53 -4.39
CA GLY A 157 -9.74 -30.53 -4.01
C GLY A 157 -9.59 -30.04 -2.55
N GLU A 158 -8.50 -30.39 -1.87
CA GLU A 158 -8.19 -29.90 -0.53
C GLU A 158 -7.48 -28.54 -0.64
N SER A 159 -7.72 -27.63 0.31
CA SER A 159 -6.98 -26.36 0.35
C SER A 159 -5.48 -26.64 0.50
N SER A 160 -4.69 -25.98 -0.34
CA SER A 160 -3.23 -25.98 -0.32
C SER A 160 -2.65 -24.71 0.32
N VAL A 161 -3.50 -23.84 0.86
CA VAL A 161 -3.08 -22.55 1.45
C VAL A 161 -2.71 -22.73 2.92
N SER A 162 -1.53 -22.25 3.34
CA SER A 162 -1.12 -22.35 4.74
C SER A 162 -0.13 -21.25 5.19
N TYR A 163 -0.53 -20.45 6.17
CA TYR A 163 0.31 -19.37 6.73
C TYR A 163 -0.07 -18.97 8.17
N SER A 164 -0.59 -19.89 8.97
CA SER A 164 -1.10 -19.56 10.32
C SER A 164 -0.02 -19.00 11.27
N GLY A 165 1.25 -19.33 11.02
CA GLY A 165 2.38 -18.78 11.78
C GLY A 165 2.56 -17.27 11.59
N GLN A 166 2.31 -16.79 10.38
CA GLN A 166 2.37 -15.39 9.99
C GLN A 166 1.24 -14.61 10.67
N ILE A 167 0.01 -15.15 10.62
CA ILE A 167 -1.16 -14.56 11.29
C ILE A 167 -0.97 -14.50 12.80
N ALA A 168 -0.40 -15.54 13.41
CA ALA A 168 -0.10 -15.52 14.85
C ALA A 168 0.87 -14.39 15.23
N ARG A 169 1.88 -14.10 14.38
CA ARG A 169 2.80 -12.97 14.62
C ARG A 169 2.10 -11.63 14.39
N HIS A 170 1.27 -11.49 13.36
CA HIS A 170 0.43 -10.29 13.18
C HIS A 170 -0.44 -10.03 14.41
N ALA A 171 -1.13 -11.06 14.91
CA ALA A 171 -1.94 -10.98 16.11
C ALA A 171 -1.13 -10.57 17.35
N ALA A 172 0.07 -11.15 17.54
CA ALA A 172 0.97 -10.78 18.62
C ALA A 172 1.43 -9.31 18.51
N MET A 173 1.83 -8.85 17.33
CA MET A 173 2.26 -7.45 17.10
C MET A 173 1.14 -6.44 17.31
N VAL A 174 -0.08 -6.74 16.85
CA VAL A 174 -1.27 -5.93 17.12
C VAL A 174 -1.55 -5.87 18.63
N HIS A 175 -1.44 -7.00 19.32
CA HIS A 175 -1.66 -7.06 20.76
C HIS A 175 -0.58 -6.32 21.56
N ILE A 176 0.70 -6.43 21.19
CA ILE A 176 1.81 -5.65 21.78
C ILE A 176 1.52 -4.15 21.68
N LYS A 177 1.10 -3.66 20.51
CA LYS A 177 0.72 -2.26 20.34
C LYS A 177 -0.45 -1.87 21.26
N SER A 178 -1.45 -2.73 21.36
CA SER A 178 -2.60 -2.53 22.25
C SER A 178 -2.17 -2.44 23.72
N LEU A 179 -1.30 -3.34 24.18
CA LEU A 179 -0.76 -3.32 25.55
C LEU A 179 -0.01 -2.02 25.83
N MET A 180 0.88 -1.61 24.94
CA MET A 180 1.63 -0.34 25.06
C MET A 180 0.68 0.87 25.07
N GLY A 181 -0.31 0.89 24.18
CA GLY A 181 -1.28 1.98 24.05
C GLY A 181 -2.23 2.15 25.23
N LYS A 182 -2.32 1.15 26.13
CA LYS A 182 -3.10 1.20 27.37
C LYS A 182 -2.33 1.78 28.56
N LEU A 183 -1.03 2.02 28.43
CA LEU A 183 -0.20 2.51 29.53
C LEU A 183 -0.44 4.00 29.76
N ASN A 184 -1.06 4.30 30.89
CA ASN A 184 -1.39 5.65 31.32
C ASN A 184 -1.28 5.78 32.85
N ASN A 185 -1.56 6.98 33.36
CA ASN A 185 -1.53 7.28 34.79
C ASN A 185 -2.59 6.53 35.65
N GLU A 186 -3.58 5.90 35.02
CA GLU A 186 -4.59 5.06 35.68
C GLU A 186 -4.19 3.59 35.69
N THR A 187 -3.43 3.12 34.69
CA THR A 187 -3.08 1.70 34.53
C THR A 187 -1.70 1.32 35.09
N VAL A 188 -0.80 2.28 35.25
CA VAL A 188 0.55 2.07 35.78
C VAL A 188 0.77 2.86 37.07
N GLY A 189 1.46 2.26 38.04
CA GLY A 189 1.82 2.90 39.31
C GLY A 189 1.82 1.93 40.49
N ASN A 190 1.60 2.47 41.69
CA ASN A 190 1.66 1.73 42.96
C ASN A 190 0.28 1.47 43.60
N ALA A 191 -0.82 1.86 42.94
CA ALA A 191 -2.17 1.59 43.44
C ALA A 191 -2.57 0.11 43.24
N ALA A 192 -3.57 -0.36 43.99
CA ALA A 192 -3.95 -1.78 44.04
C ALA A 192 -4.41 -2.40 42.69
N GLU A 193 -4.86 -1.57 41.74
CA GLU A 193 -5.35 -1.99 40.42
C GLU A 193 -4.37 -1.63 39.29
N GLN A 194 -3.22 -1.04 39.63
CA GLN A 194 -2.20 -0.63 38.69
C GLN A 194 -1.14 -1.71 38.53
N LYS A 195 -0.57 -1.79 37.33
CA LYS A 195 0.63 -2.58 37.06
C LYS A 195 1.86 -1.76 37.47
N THR A 196 2.86 -2.43 38.01
CA THR A 196 4.21 -1.84 38.12
C THR A 196 4.81 -1.69 36.72
N ALA A 197 5.79 -0.81 36.56
CA ALA A 197 6.54 -0.67 35.31
C ALA A 197 7.12 -2.02 34.85
N GLU A 198 7.67 -2.80 35.79
CA GLU A 198 8.24 -4.12 35.50
C GLU A 198 7.18 -5.12 35.00
N ALA A 199 6.01 -5.14 35.62
CA ALA A 199 4.93 -6.02 35.22
C ALA A 199 4.40 -5.67 33.82
N ALA A 200 4.25 -4.37 33.51
CA ALA A 200 3.84 -3.91 32.19
C ALA A 200 4.83 -4.31 31.10
N ILE A 201 6.14 -4.12 31.32
CA ILE A 201 7.18 -4.52 30.36
C ILE A 201 7.25 -6.03 30.20
N THR A 202 7.11 -6.77 31.30
CA THR A 202 7.09 -8.25 31.27
C THR A 202 5.94 -8.76 30.41
N GLU A 203 4.73 -8.24 30.60
CA GLU A 203 3.55 -8.60 29.81
C GLU A 203 3.74 -8.33 28.31
N ILE A 204 4.31 -7.17 27.95
CA ILE A 204 4.65 -6.88 26.54
C ILE A 204 5.65 -7.90 25.99
N LYS A 205 6.69 -8.24 26.76
CA LYS A 205 7.73 -9.21 26.37
C LYS A 205 7.18 -10.63 26.22
N THR A 206 6.16 -11.00 26.99
CA THR A 206 5.48 -12.31 26.86
C THR A 206 4.91 -12.52 25.45
N PHE A 207 4.41 -11.49 24.78
CA PHE A 207 3.94 -11.59 23.38
C PHE A 207 5.06 -11.38 22.36
N LEU A 208 6.06 -10.56 22.67
CA LEU A 208 7.16 -10.27 21.75
C LEU A 208 8.12 -11.46 21.58
N MET A 209 8.49 -12.10 22.68
CA MET A 209 9.49 -13.17 22.72
C MET A 209 9.11 -14.24 23.76
N PRO A 210 7.98 -14.95 23.58
CA PRO A 210 7.52 -15.92 24.56
C PRO A 210 8.50 -17.08 24.71
N THR A 211 8.68 -17.49 25.97
CA THR A 211 9.42 -18.72 26.35
C THR A 211 8.50 -19.78 26.97
N ASP A 212 7.26 -19.42 27.28
CA ASP A 212 6.27 -20.30 27.90
C ASP A 212 4.99 -20.32 27.05
N THR A 213 4.43 -21.52 26.88
CA THR A 213 3.18 -21.77 26.15
C THR A 213 1.96 -21.14 26.80
N VAL A 214 2.02 -20.66 28.04
CA VAL A 214 0.90 -19.95 28.70
C VAL A 214 0.36 -18.80 27.85
N VAL A 215 1.23 -18.09 27.11
CA VAL A 215 0.81 -17.00 26.21
C VAL A 215 -0.20 -17.45 25.14
N LEU A 216 -0.19 -18.74 24.77
CA LEU A 216 -1.09 -19.27 23.74
C LEU A 216 -2.56 -19.27 24.19
N ASP A 217 -2.80 -19.24 25.50
CA ASP A 217 -4.12 -19.22 26.10
C ASP A 217 -4.55 -17.80 26.51
N GLU A 218 -3.68 -16.80 26.36
CA GLU A 218 -3.99 -15.41 26.69
C GLU A 218 -4.91 -14.78 25.64
N THR A 219 -5.91 -14.03 26.13
CA THR A 219 -6.94 -13.41 25.30
C THR A 219 -6.40 -12.20 24.53
N LEU A 220 -6.68 -12.17 23.23
CA LEU A 220 -6.39 -11.05 22.35
C LEU A 220 -7.58 -10.08 22.30
N ASP A 221 -7.44 -8.92 22.94
CA ASP A 221 -8.53 -7.93 23.03
C ASP A 221 -9.13 -7.52 21.68
N PHE A 222 -8.27 -7.31 20.68
CA PHE A 222 -8.72 -6.91 19.34
C PHE A 222 -9.58 -8.00 18.69
N ALA A 223 -9.24 -9.27 18.91
CA ALA A 223 -9.96 -10.40 18.35
C ALA A 223 -11.34 -10.57 19.01
N VAL A 224 -11.42 -10.35 20.32
CA VAL A 224 -12.71 -10.32 21.03
C VAL A 224 -13.58 -9.17 20.52
N ALA A 225 -13.01 -7.98 20.34
CA ALA A 225 -13.73 -6.82 19.81
C ALA A 225 -14.25 -7.05 18.38
N ALA A 226 -13.48 -7.77 17.56
CA ALA A 226 -13.87 -8.16 16.21
C ALA A 226 -14.86 -9.34 16.15
N ASN A 227 -15.27 -9.90 17.31
CA ASN A 227 -16.07 -11.13 17.38
C ASN A 227 -15.44 -12.29 16.59
N ALA A 228 -14.11 -12.43 16.70
CA ALA A 228 -13.35 -13.41 15.94
C ALA A 228 -13.60 -14.86 16.38
N ALA A 229 -13.38 -15.80 15.47
CA ALA A 229 -13.38 -17.24 15.72
C ALA A 229 -12.18 -17.66 16.59
N GLN A 230 -11.01 -17.04 16.38
CA GLN A 230 -9.82 -17.20 17.21
C GLN A 230 -9.66 -15.98 18.13
N THR A 231 -9.70 -16.19 19.44
CA THR A 231 -9.52 -15.17 20.47
C THR A 231 -8.19 -15.27 21.22
N THR A 232 -7.38 -16.31 20.96
CA THR A 232 -6.04 -16.50 21.55
C THR A 232 -5.01 -16.90 20.49
N LEU A 233 -3.71 -16.75 20.77
CA LEU A 233 -2.66 -17.18 19.84
C LEU A 233 -2.67 -18.68 19.56
N GLY A 234 -2.97 -19.51 20.58
CA GLY A 234 -3.05 -20.96 20.47
C GLY A 234 -4.15 -21.46 19.53
N GLN A 235 -5.22 -20.67 19.35
CA GLN A 235 -6.30 -20.96 18.40
C GLN A 235 -5.91 -20.62 16.96
N ILE A 236 -4.94 -19.73 16.76
CA ILE A 236 -4.37 -19.39 15.44
C ILE A 236 -3.27 -20.39 15.08
N SER A 237 -2.32 -20.59 15.99
CA SER A 237 -1.19 -21.53 15.82
C SER A 237 -0.86 -22.22 17.14
N SER A 238 -0.77 -23.55 17.12
CA SER A 238 -0.54 -24.38 18.31
C SER A 238 0.90 -24.36 18.85
N SER A 239 1.81 -23.61 18.20
CA SER A 239 3.22 -23.49 18.58
C SER A 239 3.57 -22.04 18.86
N LEU A 240 4.58 -21.81 19.70
CA LEU A 240 5.09 -20.46 19.95
C LEU A 240 5.60 -19.84 18.64
N LYS A 241 4.97 -18.74 18.23
CA LYS A 241 5.37 -17.95 17.07
C LYS A 241 6.02 -16.66 17.54
N ASN A 242 7.30 -16.79 17.89
CA ASN A 242 8.09 -15.67 18.40
C ASN A 242 8.22 -14.58 17.35
N VAL A 243 8.03 -13.33 17.77
CA VAL A 243 8.28 -12.14 16.95
C VAL A 243 9.77 -11.81 17.02
N ALA A 244 10.31 -11.69 18.23
CA ALA A 244 11.73 -11.50 18.52
C ALA A 244 12.26 -12.59 19.48
N GLY A 245 13.54 -12.50 19.86
CA GLY A 245 14.22 -13.45 20.73
C GLY A 245 14.65 -14.72 19.99
N GLU A 246 15.04 -15.73 20.77
CA GLU A 246 15.43 -17.04 20.23
C GLU A 246 14.25 -17.67 19.45
N GLY A 247 14.51 -18.11 18.22
CA GLY A 247 13.48 -18.63 17.31
C GLY A 247 12.49 -17.57 16.78
N GLY A 248 12.76 -16.28 17.04
CA GLY A 248 12.01 -15.16 16.50
C GLY A 248 12.21 -14.97 15.00
N LYS A 249 11.35 -14.16 14.39
CA LYS A 249 11.40 -13.83 12.95
C LYS A 249 11.72 -12.37 12.66
N ILE A 250 12.02 -11.58 13.68
CA ILE A 250 12.65 -10.27 13.49
C ILE A 250 13.99 -10.46 12.79
N ALA A 251 14.32 -9.55 11.87
CA ALA A 251 15.54 -9.60 11.10
C ALA A 251 16.78 -9.77 12.01
N GLY A 252 17.59 -10.79 11.73
CA GLY A 252 18.75 -11.20 12.53
C GLY A 252 18.48 -12.32 13.55
N ARG A 253 17.22 -12.76 13.73
CA ARG A 253 16.88 -13.94 14.54
C ARG A 253 16.58 -15.20 13.74
N ASP A 254 16.30 -15.04 12.45
CA ASP A 254 16.32 -16.12 11.46
C ASP A 254 17.33 -15.78 10.36
N THR A 255 18.59 -16.19 10.58
CA THR A 255 19.72 -15.82 9.72
C THR A 255 19.87 -16.73 8.49
N SER A 256 18.89 -17.61 8.22
CA SER A 256 19.04 -18.68 7.21
C SER A 256 19.07 -18.14 5.79
N ASN A 257 18.18 -17.19 5.49
CA ASN A 257 18.07 -16.52 4.20
C ASN A 257 17.83 -15.03 4.46
N MET A 258 18.91 -14.24 4.38
CA MET A 258 18.88 -12.78 4.53
C MET A 258 19.98 -12.14 3.68
N HIS A 259 19.70 -11.01 3.01
CA HIS A 259 20.70 -10.29 2.22
C HIS A 259 21.74 -9.54 3.06
N LYS A 260 21.44 -9.26 4.34
CA LYS A 260 22.30 -8.58 5.32
C LYS A 260 22.43 -9.41 6.60
N ALA A 261 23.59 -9.33 7.26
CA ALA A 261 23.85 -9.96 8.54
C ALA A 261 23.24 -9.14 9.69
N TRP A 262 21.92 -9.11 9.77
CA TRP A 262 21.15 -8.26 10.68
C TRP A 262 21.43 -8.50 12.17
N GLU A 263 22.00 -9.64 12.53
CA GLU A 263 22.44 -9.98 13.88
C GLU A 263 23.73 -9.26 14.32
N GLU A 264 24.51 -8.73 13.38
CA GLU A 264 25.77 -8.04 13.66
C GLU A 264 25.53 -6.59 14.13
N ASP A 265 26.23 -6.20 15.20
CA ASP A 265 26.14 -4.86 15.75
C ASP A 265 26.62 -3.80 14.74
N GLY A 266 25.76 -2.83 14.45
CA GLY A 266 26.05 -1.71 13.55
C GLY A 266 25.52 -1.89 12.13
N VAL A 267 24.90 -3.04 11.82
CA VAL A 267 24.31 -3.29 10.50
C VAL A 267 23.01 -2.51 10.30
N MET A 268 22.22 -2.32 11.36
CA MET A 268 21.00 -1.51 11.24
C MET A 268 21.35 -0.04 11.04
N ALA A 269 20.77 0.58 10.00
CA ALA A 269 20.91 1.99 9.70
C ALA A 269 19.61 2.75 9.98
N GLY A 270 19.71 4.08 9.97
CA GLY A 270 18.55 4.97 10.09
C GLY A 270 18.15 5.33 11.53
N TRP A 271 18.80 4.77 12.55
CA TRP A 271 18.68 5.19 13.95
C TRP A 271 20.08 5.27 14.58
N VAL A 272 20.35 6.28 15.40
CA VAL A 272 21.70 6.53 15.94
C VAL A 272 21.82 6.03 17.39
N ASN A 273 20.86 6.36 18.25
CA ASN A 273 20.96 6.10 19.68
C ASN A 273 20.18 4.84 20.09
N PHE A 274 20.89 3.75 20.42
CA PHE A 274 20.29 2.49 20.89
C PHE A 274 20.37 2.32 22.41
N GLY A 275 20.81 3.36 23.15
CA GLY A 275 21.11 3.21 24.57
C GLY A 275 22.19 2.15 24.79
N THR A 276 21.83 1.09 25.53
CA THR A 276 22.69 -0.08 25.80
C THR A 276 22.44 -1.26 24.88
N GLN A 277 21.47 -1.17 23.98
CA GLN A 277 21.13 -2.25 23.06
C GLN A 277 22.09 -2.27 21.86
N PRO A 278 22.33 -3.43 21.25
CA PRO A 278 23.08 -3.50 20.00
C PRO A 278 22.32 -2.78 18.87
N LYS A 279 23.04 -2.28 17.86
CA LYS A 279 22.49 -1.62 16.67
C LYS A 279 22.00 -2.64 15.65
N THR A 280 20.98 -3.39 16.05
CA THR A 280 20.31 -4.44 15.26
C THR A 280 18.80 -4.19 15.22
N PRO A 281 18.05 -4.83 14.31
CA PRO A 281 16.59 -4.69 14.28
C PRO A 281 15.92 -5.08 15.60
N GLU A 282 16.35 -6.18 16.23
CA GLU A 282 15.86 -6.51 17.56
C GLU A 282 16.30 -5.50 18.63
N GLY A 283 17.56 -5.05 18.58
CA GLY A 283 18.08 -4.08 19.52
C GLY A 283 17.28 -2.77 19.53
N LEU A 284 16.76 -2.33 18.38
CA LEU A 284 15.90 -1.13 18.32
C LEU A 284 14.56 -1.36 19.03
N ALA A 285 13.93 -2.52 18.83
CA ALA A 285 12.70 -2.87 19.54
C ALA A 285 12.94 -2.90 21.06
N LEU A 286 14.04 -3.52 21.50
CA LEU A 286 14.42 -3.53 22.92
C LEU A 286 14.73 -2.12 23.44
N HIS A 287 15.34 -1.25 22.63
CA HIS A 287 15.63 0.12 23.02
C HIS A 287 14.34 0.91 23.29
N TYR A 288 13.31 0.75 22.46
CA TYR A 288 12.01 1.35 22.71
C TYR A 288 11.38 0.86 24.02
N LEU A 289 11.54 -0.43 24.35
CA LEU A 289 11.08 -0.96 25.64
C LEU A 289 11.88 -0.41 26.83
N ASP A 290 13.19 -0.18 26.66
CA ASP A 290 14.03 0.45 27.70
C ASP A 290 13.60 1.90 27.95
N LEU A 291 13.31 2.68 26.88
CA LEU A 291 12.77 4.03 26.98
C LEU A 291 11.42 4.05 27.71
N LEU A 292 10.52 3.13 27.32
CA LEU A 292 9.21 2.98 27.95
C LEU A 292 9.38 2.64 29.43
N GLN A 293 10.18 1.63 29.76
CA GLN A 293 10.42 1.19 31.13
C GLN A 293 10.93 2.34 32.00
N ALA A 294 11.91 3.10 31.51
CA ALA A 294 12.47 4.24 32.23
C ALA A 294 11.40 5.31 32.53
N GLN A 295 10.53 5.61 31.57
CA GLN A 295 9.43 6.56 31.77
C GLN A 295 8.38 6.05 32.76
N LEU A 296 7.96 4.77 32.63
CA LEU A 296 7.01 4.17 33.57
C LEU A 296 7.56 4.17 35.00
N GLN A 297 8.85 3.86 35.18
CA GLN A 297 9.50 3.90 36.49
C GLN A 297 9.58 5.32 37.07
N GLN A 298 9.81 6.35 36.25
CA GLN A 298 9.75 7.74 36.72
C GLN A 298 8.36 8.07 37.28
N PHE A 299 7.31 7.69 36.57
CA PHE A 299 5.92 7.88 37.01
C PHE A 299 5.60 7.07 38.28
N GLU A 300 5.96 5.79 38.31
CA GLU A 300 5.78 4.90 39.46
C GLU A 300 6.44 5.46 40.73
N ASN A 301 7.61 6.09 40.59
CA ASN A 301 8.35 6.75 41.67
C ASN A 301 7.78 8.12 42.08
N GLY A 302 6.62 8.52 41.55
CA GLY A 302 5.88 9.71 41.94
C GLY A 302 6.17 10.96 41.09
N SER A 303 6.88 10.82 39.97
CA SER A 303 7.11 11.93 39.05
C SER A 303 5.88 12.16 38.17
N THR A 304 5.62 13.42 37.81
CA THR A 304 4.69 13.75 36.73
C THR A 304 5.46 13.82 35.41
N ILE A 305 5.00 13.10 34.39
CA ILE A 305 5.59 13.16 33.05
C ILE A 305 5.01 14.37 32.32
N LYS A 306 5.86 15.20 31.73
CA LYS A 306 5.46 16.44 31.07
C LYS A 306 6.27 16.70 29.80
N ALA A 307 5.64 17.31 28.81
CA ALA A 307 6.33 17.91 27.68
C ALA A 307 6.45 19.42 27.93
N GLU A 308 7.66 19.97 27.78
CA GLU A 308 7.94 21.40 27.95
C GLU A 308 8.62 21.93 26.69
N HIS A 309 7.90 22.74 25.90
CA HIS A 309 8.38 23.31 24.64
C HIS A 309 7.95 24.77 24.51
N ASN A 310 8.89 25.62 24.09
CA ASN A 310 8.71 27.08 23.96
C ASN A 310 8.01 27.77 25.16
N GLY A 311 8.29 27.32 26.38
CA GLY A 311 7.73 27.88 27.63
C GLY A 311 6.32 27.40 27.98
N THR A 312 5.73 26.52 27.17
CA THR A 312 4.48 25.81 27.45
C THR A 312 4.78 24.44 28.04
N GLU A 313 4.10 24.11 29.14
CA GLU A 313 4.24 22.84 29.84
C GLU A 313 2.88 22.11 29.85
N VAL A 314 2.85 20.86 29.37
CA VAL A 314 1.66 20.01 29.39
C VAL A 314 1.94 18.68 30.10
N THR A 315 1.01 18.22 30.92
CA THR A 315 1.11 16.92 31.60
C THR A 315 0.75 15.80 30.62
N LEU A 316 1.59 14.77 30.55
CA LEU A 316 1.34 13.60 29.72
C LEU A 316 0.71 12.48 30.54
N ASN A 317 -0.50 12.09 30.15
CA ASN A 317 -1.23 10.95 30.68
C ASN A 317 -0.94 9.67 29.88
N LYS A 318 -0.64 9.77 28.57
CA LYS A 318 -0.23 8.63 27.73
C LYS A 318 1.24 8.33 28.02
N LEU A 319 1.52 7.37 28.90
CA LEU A 319 2.87 7.09 29.40
C LEU A 319 3.76 6.34 28.39
N TYR A 320 3.25 6.04 27.19
CA TYR A 320 4.03 5.55 26.06
C TYR A 320 4.48 6.65 25.09
N VAL A 321 4.11 7.92 25.35
CA VAL A 321 4.61 9.08 24.60
C VAL A 321 5.67 9.80 25.43
N THR A 322 6.86 9.99 24.88
CA THR A 322 7.96 10.67 25.60
C THR A 322 7.87 12.20 25.51
N PRO A 323 8.46 12.95 26.47
CA PRO A 323 8.57 14.41 26.40
C PRO A 323 9.24 14.94 25.13
N GLU A 324 10.09 14.13 24.50
CA GLU A 324 10.76 14.45 23.24
C GLU A 324 9.88 14.26 22.00
N GLY A 325 8.64 13.80 22.15
CA GLY A 325 7.70 13.61 21.05
C GLY A 325 7.81 12.24 20.38
N LEU A 326 8.22 11.20 21.12
CA LEU A 326 8.24 9.83 20.61
C LEU A 326 7.02 9.06 21.11
N ASP A 327 6.09 8.70 20.23
CA ASP A 327 5.10 7.65 20.50
C ASP A 327 5.77 6.28 20.32
N LEU A 328 6.12 5.64 21.44
CA LEU A 328 6.85 4.36 21.46
C LEU A 328 5.99 3.19 21.01
N ALA A 329 4.66 3.26 21.19
CA ALA A 329 3.76 2.22 20.73
C ALA A 329 3.69 2.20 19.19
N GLN A 330 3.71 3.38 18.57
CA GLN A 330 3.76 3.52 17.12
C GLN A 330 5.12 3.09 16.55
N LEU A 331 6.22 3.57 17.12
CA LEU A 331 7.57 3.18 16.69
C LEU A 331 7.77 1.66 16.76
N MET A 332 7.36 1.03 17.86
CA MET A 332 7.40 -0.42 18.02
C MET A 332 6.64 -1.14 16.91
N GLN A 333 5.35 -0.81 16.71
CA GLN A 333 4.53 -1.51 15.73
C GLN A 333 5.06 -1.34 14.30
N LYS A 334 5.43 -0.11 13.91
CA LYS A 334 5.83 0.17 12.53
C LYS A 334 7.18 -0.45 12.20
N HIS A 335 8.11 -0.42 13.15
CA HIS A 335 9.38 -1.13 13.05
C HIS A 335 9.18 -2.65 12.92
N LEU A 336 8.32 -3.27 13.74
CA LEU A 336 8.05 -4.71 13.64
C LEU A 336 7.38 -5.08 12.31
N ASN A 337 6.50 -4.23 11.76
CA ASN A 337 5.93 -4.47 10.44
C ASN A 337 7.00 -4.55 9.33
N GLY A 338 8.09 -3.78 9.42
CA GLY A 338 9.22 -3.90 8.49
C GLY A 338 10.17 -5.02 8.86
N ALA A 339 10.69 -4.98 10.08
CA ALA A 339 11.74 -5.87 10.56
C ALA A 339 11.29 -7.34 10.68
N VAL A 340 9.99 -7.61 10.76
CA VAL A 340 9.42 -8.97 10.79
C VAL A 340 8.65 -9.23 9.51
N SER A 341 7.57 -8.50 9.22
CA SER A 341 6.68 -8.89 8.12
C SER A 341 7.31 -8.68 6.75
N LEU A 342 7.80 -7.46 6.47
CA LEU A 342 8.43 -7.18 5.18
C LEU A 342 9.75 -7.93 5.02
N SER A 343 10.60 -7.97 6.04
CA SER A 343 11.89 -8.67 5.97
C SER A 343 11.71 -10.15 5.64
N GLN A 344 10.81 -10.85 6.35
CA GLN A 344 10.60 -12.26 6.13
C GLN A 344 9.96 -12.53 4.76
N ALA A 345 8.98 -11.73 4.37
CA ALA A 345 8.37 -11.89 3.06
C ALA A 345 9.39 -11.65 1.93
N ALA A 346 10.08 -10.50 1.94
CA ALA A 346 10.90 -10.05 0.82
C ALA A 346 12.29 -10.70 0.76
N ASP A 347 12.89 -11.05 1.90
CA ASP A 347 14.30 -11.47 2.01
C ASP A 347 14.48 -12.97 2.28
N ASP A 348 13.44 -13.65 2.77
CA ASP A 348 13.46 -15.10 3.04
C ASP A 348 12.54 -15.84 2.05
N TYR A 349 11.23 -15.63 2.16
CA TYR A 349 10.23 -16.45 1.46
C TYR A 349 10.11 -16.16 -0.04
N LEU A 350 10.16 -14.89 -0.43
CA LEU A 350 9.94 -14.45 -1.81
C LEU A 350 11.24 -14.18 -2.58
N ASP A 351 12.41 -14.41 -1.96
CA ASP A 351 13.71 -14.31 -2.61
C ASP A 351 14.33 -15.71 -2.80
N ASP A 352 15.29 -16.08 -1.94
CA ASP A 352 16.08 -17.31 -2.03
C ASP A 352 15.21 -18.58 -2.12
N LEU A 353 14.07 -18.61 -1.43
CA LEU A 353 13.18 -19.79 -1.40
C LEU A 353 12.18 -19.84 -2.56
N LEU A 354 12.02 -18.76 -3.33
CA LEU A 354 11.07 -18.67 -4.44
C LEU A 354 11.68 -19.11 -5.77
N LEU A 355 12.88 -18.61 -6.07
CA LEU A 355 13.57 -18.78 -7.34
C LEU A 355 15.06 -19.08 -7.10
N GLY A 356 15.72 -19.70 -8.08
CA GLY A 356 17.16 -19.95 -8.02
C GLY A 356 17.54 -21.27 -7.34
N ALA A 357 18.80 -21.38 -6.92
CA ALA A 357 19.38 -22.67 -6.48
C ALA A 357 18.85 -23.16 -5.12
N LYS A 358 18.28 -22.27 -4.32
CA LYS A 358 17.69 -22.56 -3.00
C LYS A 358 16.15 -22.64 -3.05
N SER A 359 15.55 -22.52 -4.24
CA SER A 359 14.09 -22.56 -4.40
C SER A 359 13.51 -23.81 -3.73
N ALA A 360 12.39 -23.66 -3.04
CA ALA A 360 11.69 -24.78 -2.43
C ALA A 360 11.14 -25.76 -3.48
N ASP A 361 10.95 -27.01 -3.06
CA ASP A 361 10.48 -28.12 -3.90
C ASP A 361 9.02 -27.91 -4.33
N ASN A 362 8.76 -28.07 -5.63
CA ASN A 362 7.40 -28.04 -6.20
C ASN A 362 7.04 -29.33 -6.96
N SER A 363 7.91 -30.35 -6.88
CA SER A 363 7.75 -31.62 -7.57
C SER A 363 6.76 -32.57 -6.88
N ALA A 364 6.57 -32.44 -5.57
CA ALA A 364 5.66 -33.28 -4.80
C ALA A 364 5.05 -32.53 -3.60
N LEU A 365 3.93 -33.07 -3.09
CA LEU A 365 3.35 -32.61 -1.83
C LEU A 365 4.30 -32.92 -0.67
N ALA A 366 4.41 -31.99 0.27
CA ALA A 366 5.13 -32.19 1.52
C ALA A 366 4.49 -33.33 2.35
N GLU A 367 5.30 -34.03 3.14
CA GLU A 367 4.85 -35.24 3.85
C GLU A 367 3.66 -34.94 4.79
N GLY A 368 2.51 -35.56 4.52
CA GLY A 368 1.29 -35.39 5.29
C GLY A 368 0.61 -34.02 5.12
N LYS A 369 0.97 -33.27 4.08
CA LYS A 369 0.41 -31.95 3.74
C LYS A 369 -0.37 -31.99 2.43
N SER A 370 -1.22 -30.98 2.24
CA SER A 370 -1.99 -30.77 1.02
C SER A 370 -1.28 -29.87 -0.01
N TYR A 371 -0.10 -29.35 0.32
CA TYR A 371 0.69 -28.41 -0.48
C TYR A 371 2.09 -28.95 -0.76
N THR A 372 2.76 -28.42 -1.78
CA THR A 372 4.22 -28.55 -1.96
C THR A 372 4.97 -27.63 -1.00
N GLU A 373 6.28 -27.81 -0.86
CA GLU A 373 7.10 -26.89 -0.05
C GLU A 373 7.11 -25.48 -0.65
N LEU A 374 7.19 -25.34 -1.98
CA LEU A 374 7.15 -24.02 -2.65
C LEU A 374 5.82 -23.30 -2.45
N GLU A 375 4.71 -24.03 -2.58
CA GLU A 375 3.38 -23.49 -2.30
C GLU A 375 3.31 -22.92 -0.89
N HIS A 376 3.79 -23.68 0.09
CA HIS A 376 3.82 -23.26 1.49
C HIS A 376 4.73 -22.06 1.72
N LYS A 377 5.95 -22.03 1.15
CA LYS A 377 6.86 -20.88 1.31
C LYS A 377 6.30 -19.60 0.70
N PHE A 378 5.68 -19.71 -0.47
CA PHE A 378 4.99 -18.57 -1.07
C PHE A 378 3.84 -18.09 -0.18
N ASP A 379 3.02 -19.01 0.33
CA ASP A 379 1.92 -18.71 1.24
C ASP A 379 2.40 -18.06 2.54
N GLU A 380 3.55 -18.48 3.09
CA GLU A 380 4.20 -17.83 4.23
C GLU A 380 4.65 -16.38 3.89
N GLY A 381 5.14 -16.13 2.68
CA GLY A 381 5.42 -14.77 2.20
C GLY A 381 4.15 -13.90 2.10
N TYR A 382 3.10 -14.43 1.47
CA TYR A 382 1.79 -13.77 1.37
C TYR A 382 1.15 -13.49 2.74
N GLY A 383 1.21 -14.45 3.66
CA GLY A 383 0.63 -14.30 5.00
C GLY A 383 1.20 -13.12 5.79
N TYR A 384 2.44 -12.70 5.51
CA TYR A 384 3.03 -11.50 6.10
C TYR A 384 2.49 -10.19 5.50
N PHE A 385 1.98 -10.19 4.27
CA PHE A 385 1.27 -9.02 3.71
C PHE A 385 0.01 -8.71 4.53
N GLY A 386 -0.67 -9.76 5.00
CA GLY A 386 -1.78 -9.67 5.96
C GLY A 386 -3.12 -9.27 5.33
N ALA A 387 -3.34 -9.56 4.04
CA ALA A 387 -4.63 -9.36 3.41
C ALA A 387 -5.60 -10.52 3.70
N ALA A 388 -6.89 -10.22 3.83
CA ALA A 388 -7.95 -11.22 3.78
C ALA A 388 -7.94 -11.97 2.43
N ILE A 389 -8.46 -13.19 2.36
CA ILE A 389 -8.43 -13.96 1.11
C ILE A 389 -9.31 -13.35 0.01
N ASP A 390 -10.36 -12.65 0.41
CA ASP A 390 -11.33 -11.94 -0.43
C ASP A 390 -11.01 -10.44 -0.54
N TYR A 391 -9.75 -10.04 -0.39
CA TYR A 391 -9.32 -8.63 -0.34
C TYR A 391 -9.81 -7.76 -1.50
N LEU A 392 -9.92 -8.32 -2.72
CA LEU A 392 -10.43 -7.61 -3.90
C LEU A 392 -11.96 -7.46 -3.89
N ASP A 393 -12.69 -8.17 -3.04
CA ASP A 393 -14.12 -7.97 -2.87
C ASP A 393 -14.44 -6.73 -2.01
N TYR A 394 -13.42 -6.04 -1.48
CA TYR A 394 -13.56 -4.82 -0.68
C TYR A 394 -13.26 -3.59 -1.53
N SER A 395 -13.95 -2.49 -1.21
CA SER A 395 -13.46 -1.14 -1.56
C SER A 395 -12.35 -0.68 -0.60
N ASP A 396 -11.56 0.29 -1.02
CA ASP A 396 -10.51 0.89 -0.17
C ASP A 396 -11.08 1.56 1.11
N ASP A 397 -12.30 2.07 1.05
CA ASP A 397 -13.00 2.61 2.22
C ASP A 397 -13.30 1.51 3.25
N GLU A 398 -13.65 0.30 2.79
CA GLU A 398 -13.96 -0.85 3.63
C GLU A 398 -12.71 -1.42 4.28
N ILE A 399 -11.65 -1.67 3.50
CA ILE A 399 -10.36 -2.18 4.03
C ILE A 399 -9.80 -1.21 5.08
N ALA A 400 -9.91 0.09 4.86
CA ALA A 400 -9.41 1.09 5.79
C ALA A 400 -10.32 1.33 7.02
N GLY A 401 -11.48 0.68 7.08
CA GLY A 401 -12.47 0.89 8.14
C GLY A 401 -13.03 2.32 8.16
N LYS A 402 -13.17 2.95 6.99
CA LYS A 402 -13.62 4.34 6.82
C LYS A 402 -14.98 4.47 6.15
N GLY A 403 -15.61 3.37 5.75
CA GLY A 403 -16.96 3.38 5.19
C GLY A 403 -17.31 2.10 4.43
N GLY A 404 -18.29 2.22 3.53
CA GLY A 404 -18.75 1.14 2.66
C GLY A 404 -19.93 0.32 3.22
N ARG A 405 -20.05 -0.93 2.77
CA ARG A 405 -21.12 -1.84 3.17
C ARG A 405 -20.96 -2.18 4.65
N GLU A 406 -22.08 -2.21 5.39
CA GLU A 406 -22.08 -2.46 6.85
C GLU A 406 -21.34 -3.73 7.26
N ALA A 407 -21.43 -4.79 6.45
CA ALA A 407 -20.76 -6.07 6.70
C ALA A 407 -19.22 -6.04 6.50
N TYR A 408 -18.68 -5.00 5.86
CA TYR A 408 -17.26 -4.85 5.51
C TYR A 408 -16.61 -3.64 6.21
N ALA A 409 -17.41 -2.67 6.68
CA ALA A 409 -16.97 -1.34 7.09
C ALA A 409 -16.00 -1.29 8.28
N SER A 410 -15.70 -2.43 8.91
CA SER A 410 -14.72 -2.54 10.01
C SER A 410 -13.34 -3.05 9.55
N GLY A 411 -13.12 -3.23 8.25
CA GLY A 411 -11.86 -3.77 7.70
C GLY A 411 -11.77 -5.29 7.68
N TYR A 412 -12.90 -5.98 7.93
CA TYR A 412 -13.04 -7.43 7.91
C TYR A 412 -14.49 -7.81 7.57
N HIS A 413 -14.70 -9.01 7.06
CA HIS A 413 -16.00 -9.50 6.60
C HIS A 413 -16.15 -11.01 6.85
N ASP A 414 -17.26 -11.40 7.46
CA ASP A 414 -17.68 -12.80 7.67
C ASP A 414 -18.10 -13.40 6.31
N LEU A 415 -17.14 -14.00 5.62
CA LEU A 415 -17.27 -14.45 4.24
C LEU A 415 -18.16 -15.71 4.17
N ASP A 416 -17.99 -16.63 5.11
CA ASP A 416 -18.75 -17.88 5.15
C ASP A 416 -20.10 -17.79 5.87
N LYS A 417 -20.36 -16.66 6.56
CA LYS A 417 -21.62 -16.30 7.23
C LYS A 417 -21.90 -17.16 8.45
N ASP A 418 -20.87 -17.62 9.15
CA ASP A 418 -21.02 -18.40 10.39
C ASP A 418 -21.26 -17.54 11.64
N GLY A 419 -21.18 -16.21 11.50
CA GLY A 419 -21.37 -15.22 12.57
C GLY A 419 -20.08 -14.89 13.34
N LYS A 420 -18.91 -15.31 12.86
CA LYS A 420 -17.58 -15.03 13.43
C LYS A 420 -16.64 -14.55 12.33
N ILE A 421 -15.62 -13.80 12.74
CA ILE A 421 -14.53 -13.41 11.83
C ILE A 421 -13.36 -14.39 11.99
N ASN A 422 -13.01 -15.10 10.94
CA ASN A 422 -11.86 -15.98 10.92
C ASN A 422 -10.57 -15.18 10.68
N LEU A 423 -9.72 -15.07 11.69
CA LEU A 423 -8.46 -14.33 11.59
C LEU A 423 -7.49 -14.92 10.54
N LEU A 424 -7.67 -16.17 10.13
CA LEU A 424 -6.83 -16.82 9.12
C LEU A 424 -7.22 -16.45 7.67
N SER A 425 -8.41 -15.89 7.45
CA SER A 425 -8.93 -15.67 6.09
C SER A 425 -9.70 -14.37 5.89
N GLU A 426 -10.29 -13.79 6.92
CA GLU A 426 -11.32 -12.75 6.80
C GLU A 426 -10.90 -11.40 7.41
N PHE A 427 -9.67 -11.31 7.92
CA PHE A 427 -9.18 -10.15 8.66
C PHE A 427 -7.98 -9.52 7.98
N ASN A 428 -8.01 -8.19 7.79
CA ASN A 428 -6.88 -7.43 7.24
C ASN A 428 -5.94 -6.93 8.35
N PHE A 429 -4.69 -7.36 8.30
CA PHE A 429 -3.63 -7.01 9.25
C PHE A 429 -2.57 -6.09 8.66
N GLY A 430 -1.87 -5.37 9.53
CA GLY A 430 -0.59 -4.75 9.19
C GLY A 430 -0.65 -3.84 7.96
N ASN A 431 0.23 -4.11 7.00
CA ASN A 431 0.47 -3.23 5.86
C ASN A 431 -0.59 -3.31 4.76
N SER A 432 -1.35 -4.41 4.66
CA SER A 432 -2.49 -4.48 3.73
C SER A 432 -3.49 -3.33 3.99
N THR A 433 -3.73 -2.97 5.25
CA THR A 433 -4.63 -1.84 5.56
C THR A 433 -4.07 -0.47 5.17
N ASN A 434 -2.75 -0.34 4.97
CA ASN A 434 -2.13 0.94 4.59
C ASN A 434 -2.25 1.21 3.09
N ALA A 435 -2.16 0.17 2.25
CA ALA A 435 -2.41 0.29 0.81
C ALA A 435 -3.76 0.98 0.55
N ALA A 436 -4.85 0.45 1.12
CA ALA A 436 -6.19 1.02 0.99
C ALA A 436 -6.30 2.46 1.51
N LYS A 437 -5.57 2.82 2.57
CA LYS A 437 -5.56 4.20 3.05
C LYS A 437 -4.95 5.16 2.05
N ARG A 438 -3.91 4.73 1.34
CA ARG A 438 -3.21 5.56 0.35
C ARG A 438 -3.97 5.62 -0.96
N ASP A 439 -4.58 4.53 -1.39
CA ASP A 439 -5.44 4.49 -2.58
C ASP A 439 -6.68 5.37 -2.40
N ARG A 440 -7.37 5.28 -1.25
CA ARG A 440 -8.47 6.20 -0.90
C ARG A 440 -8.04 7.67 -0.97
N GLY A 441 -6.84 7.99 -0.50
CA GLY A 441 -6.29 9.35 -0.50
C GLY A 441 -6.08 9.95 -1.89
N THR A 442 -6.01 9.11 -2.94
CA THR A 442 -5.75 9.56 -4.31
C THR A 442 -6.93 9.36 -5.25
N LYS A 443 -8.03 8.73 -4.81
CA LYS A 443 -9.18 8.33 -5.65
C LYS A 443 -9.71 9.43 -6.60
N SER A 444 -9.61 10.70 -6.20
CA SER A 444 -10.10 11.84 -7.00
C SER A 444 -9.01 12.56 -7.81
N ASN A 445 -7.75 12.13 -7.70
CA ASN A 445 -6.60 12.74 -8.37
C ASN A 445 -6.53 12.27 -9.83
N VAL A 446 -5.71 12.94 -10.64
CA VAL A 446 -5.57 12.63 -12.07
C VAL A 446 -4.96 11.24 -12.27
N ASN A 447 -4.02 10.86 -11.42
CA ASN A 447 -3.29 9.60 -11.49
C ASN A 447 -3.40 8.83 -10.16
N PRO A 448 -4.59 8.28 -9.83
CA PRO A 448 -4.80 7.58 -8.56
C PRO A 448 -3.90 6.34 -8.46
N THR A 449 -3.52 5.99 -7.24
CA THR A 449 -2.88 4.70 -6.94
C THR A 449 -3.93 3.62 -6.74
N ASP A 450 -3.50 2.37 -6.96
CA ASP A 450 -4.29 1.16 -6.70
C ASP A 450 -3.35 0.06 -6.19
N LEU A 451 -2.68 0.37 -5.07
CA LEU A 451 -1.68 -0.48 -4.43
C LEU A 451 -2.32 -1.75 -3.84
N THR A 452 -3.59 -1.67 -3.41
CA THR A 452 -4.38 -2.83 -2.96
C THR A 452 -4.49 -3.87 -4.06
N ALA A 453 -5.01 -3.49 -5.24
CA ALA A 453 -5.18 -4.44 -6.33
C ALA A 453 -3.83 -4.88 -6.92
N GLN A 454 -2.88 -3.96 -7.09
CA GLN A 454 -1.56 -4.28 -7.65
C GLN A 454 -0.83 -5.37 -6.86
N ALA A 455 -0.84 -5.29 -5.52
CA ALA A 455 -0.21 -6.30 -4.68
C ALA A 455 -0.97 -7.63 -4.71
N GLN A 456 -2.29 -7.59 -4.50
CA GLN A 456 -3.10 -8.80 -4.36
C GLN A 456 -3.16 -9.63 -5.64
N LEU A 457 -3.33 -8.98 -6.79
CA LEU A 457 -3.35 -9.65 -8.09
C LEU A 457 -2.02 -10.30 -8.41
N ALA A 458 -0.91 -9.63 -8.09
CA ALA A 458 0.42 -10.19 -8.29
C ALA A 458 0.64 -11.45 -7.43
N PHE A 459 0.20 -11.44 -6.17
CA PHE A 459 0.23 -12.62 -5.30
C PHE A 459 -0.63 -13.78 -5.83
N ILE A 460 -1.86 -13.51 -6.24
CA ILE A 460 -2.76 -14.53 -6.78
C ILE A 460 -2.19 -15.15 -8.06
N GLU A 461 -1.74 -14.32 -9.01
CA GLU A 461 -1.20 -14.81 -10.28
C GLU A 461 0.13 -15.58 -10.09
N ALA A 462 0.98 -15.17 -9.15
CA ALA A 462 2.19 -15.92 -8.81
C ALA A 462 1.84 -17.28 -8.18
N ARG A 463 0.92 -17.31 -7.21
CA ARG A 463 0.50 -18.55 -6.56
C ARG A 463 -0.20 -19.52 -7.53
N LYS A 464 -0.95 -18.99 -8.48
CA LYS A 464 -1.55 -19.73 -9.60
C LYS A 464 -0.49 -20.35 -10.51
N LEU A 465 0.54 -19.59 -10.87
CA LEU A 465 1.66 -20.10 -11.67
C LEU A 465 2.42 -21.23 -10.94
N ILE A 466 2.63 -21.09 -9.64
CA ILE A 466 3.20 -22.15 -8.79
C ILE A 466 2.33 -23.41 -8.80
N ASN A 467 1.02 -23.25 -8.60
CA ASN A 467 0.07 -24.36 -8.56
C ASN A 467 -0.02 -25.08 -9.92
N MET A 468 0.03 -24.35 -11.04
CA MET A 468 0.02 -24.90 -12.39
C MET A 468 1.26 -25.75 -12.72
N ASN A 469 2.38 -25.49 -12.06
CA ASN A 469 3.65 -26.19 -12.26
C ASN A 469 3.95 -27.25 -11.19
N VAL A 470 2.98 -27.59 -10.34
CA VAL A 470 3.11 -28.70 -9.39
C VAL A 470 3.42 -30.00 -10.14
N GLY A 471 4.43 -30.73 -9.67
CA GLY A 471 4.96 -31.92 -10.33
C GLY A 471 6.34 -31.73 -10.96
N THR A 472 6.85 -30.50 -11.00
CA THR A 472 8.21 -30.18 -11.44
C THR A 472 8.86 -29.15 -10.54
N ASP A 473 10.17 -29.32 -10.29
CA ASP A 473 10.95 -28.32 -9.55
C ASP A 473 11.16 -27.05 -10.36
N VAL A 474 11.28 -25.91 -9.67
CA VAL A 474 11.48 -24.59 -10.29
C VAL A 474 12.64 -24.59 -11.29
N ALA A 475 13.74 -25.29 -10.99
CA ALA A 475 14.88 -25.42 -11.89
C ALA A 475 14.50 -25.99 -13.28
N GLN A 476 13.45 -26.80 -13.35
CA GLN A 476 12.95 -27.46 -14.56
C GLN A 476 11.86 -26.67 -15.29
N TRP A 477 11.34 -25.59 -14.71
CA TRP A 477 10.34 -24.74 -15.37
C TRP A 477 10.94 -24.04 -16.59
N SER A 478 10.06 -23.59 -17.49
CA SER A 478 10.45 -22.78 -18.64
C SER A 478 11.10 -21.46 -18.20
N ASP A 479 11.95 -20.89 -19.05
CA ASP A 479 12.54 -19.59 -18.77
C ASP A 479 11.46 -18.49 -18.75
N GLU A 480 10.38 -18.66 -19.53
CA GLU A 480 9.22 -17.76 -19.50
C GLU A 480 8.48 -17.78 -18.16
N ASP A 481 8.22 -18.97 -17.59
CA ASP A 481 7.53 -19.09 -16.31
C ASP A 481 8.38 -18.55 -15.15
N LYS A 482 9.69 -18.81 -15.17
CA LYS A 482 10.61 -18.25 -14.17
C LYS A 482 10.61 -16.73 -14.22
N ALA A 483 10.76 -16.15 -15.43
CA ALA A 483 10.73 -14.70 -15.61
C ALA A 483 9.36 -14.09 -15.23
N ARG A 484 8.27 -14.82 -15.47
CA ARG A 484 6.93 -14.38 -15.07
C ARG A 484 6.75 -14.41 -13.55
N LEU A 485 7.20 -15.46 -12.87
CA LEU A 485 7.15 -15.55 -11.41
C LEU A 485 7.99 -14.43 -10.78
N GLU A 486 9.17 -14.17 -11.35
CA GLU A 486 10.06 -13.09 -10.94
C GLU A 486 9.38 -11.72 -11.05
N ALA A 487 8.80 -11.40 -12.20
CA ALA A 487 8.10 -10.14 -12.42
C ALA A 487 6.87 -9.97 -11.50
N LEU A 488 6.15 -11.05 -11.21
CA LEU A 488 5.00 -11.02 -10.29
C LEU A 488 5.45 -10.80 -8.83
N ARG A 489 6.53 -11.43 -8.39
CA ARG A 489 7.15 -11.14 -7.09
C ARG A 489 7.52 -9.66 -7.00
N ASP A 490 8.23 -9.13 -7.99
CA ASP A 490 8.67 -7.73 -7.99
C ASP A 490 7.50 -6.77 -7.94
N GLN A 491 6.44 -7.06 -8.69
CA GLN A 491 5.21 -6.27 -8.65
C GLN A 491 4.56 -6.30 -7.26
N ALA A 492 4.43 -7.47 -6.64
CA ALA A 492 3.82 -7.63 -5.32
C ALA A 492 4.60 -6.86 -4.24
N LEU A 493 5.93 -7.05 -4.21
CA LEU A 493 6.81 -6.39 -3.25
C LEU A 493 6.90 -4.88 -3.49
N LEU A 494 6.94 -4.43 -4.74
CA LEU A 494 6.95 -3.00 -5.07
C LEU A 494 5.64 -2.33 -4.65
N ALA A 495 4.48 -2.94 -4.91
CA ALA A 495 3.19 -2.38 -4.48
C ALA A 495 3.09 -2.32 -2.94
N TRP A 496 3.54 -3.37 -2.25
CA TRP A 496 3.62 -3.39 -0.79
C TRP A 496 4.55 -2.28 -0.27
N GLU A 497 5.77 -2.16 -0.77
CA GLU A 497 6.69 -1.13 -0.30
C GLU A 497 6.25 0.28 -0.68
N LYS A 498 5.63 0.48 -1.86
CA LYS A 498 4.96 1.74 -2.22
C LYS A 498 3.87 2.11 -1.22
N SER A 499 3.11 1.15 -0.69
CA SER A 499 2.12 1.45 0.35
C SER A 499 2.76 1.98 1.64
N ILE A 500 3.94 1.47 1.99
CA ILE A 500 4.73 1.95 3.13
C ILE A 500 5.26 3.35 2.82
N ALA A 501 5.85 3.55 1.65
CA ALA A 501 6.46 4.81 1.24
C ALA A 501 5.44 5.95 1.11
N ALA A 502 4.30 5.70 0.49
CA ALA A 502 3.18 6.65 0.44
C ALA A 502 2.66 6.99 1.85
N THR A 503 2.67 6.03 2.78
CA THR A 503 2.35 6.30 4.19
C THR A 503 3.42 7.15 4.89
N VAL A 504 4.71 7.00 4.57
CA VAL A 504 5.76 7.91 5.05
C VAL A 504 5.53 9.32 4.52
N VAL A 505 5.21 9.48 3.22
CA VAL A 505 4.91 10.78 2.61
C VAL A 505 3.72 11.45 3.30
N HIS A 506 2.63 10.71 3.52
CA HIS A 506 1.47 11.17 4.29
C HIS A 506 1.87 11.70 5.67
N TYR A 507 2.63 10.93 6.45
CA TYR A 507 3.03 11.40 7.78
C TYR A 507 4.11 12.47 7.78
N ILE A 508 4.89 12.64 6.71
CA ILE A 508 5.70 13.85 6.52
C ILE A 508 4.76 15.06 6.41
N ASN A 509 3.72 14.97 5.58
CA ASN A 509 2.74 16.06 5.40
C ASN A 509 2.05 16.38 6.73
N ASP A 510 1.48 15.39 7.41
CA ASP A 510 0.76 15.56 8.68
C ASP A 510 1.67 16.02 9.84
N THR A 511 2.96 15.68 9.82
CA THR A 511 3.91 16.20 10.82
C THR A 511 4.18 17.69 10.58
N ILE A 512 4.22 18.11 9.31
CA ILE A 512 4.49 19.50 8.90
C ILE A 512 3.25 20.39 9.08
N SER A 513 2.06 19.86 8.79
CA SER A 513 0.80 20.60 8.76
C SER A 513 -0.38 19.65 8.99
N ASP A 514 -1.10 19.85 10.08
CA ASP A 514 -2.33 19.11 10.44
C ASP A 514 -3.17 19.98 11.39
N ASP A 515 -4.49 19.96 11.21
CA ASP A 515 -5.42 20.80 11.99
C ASP A 515 -5.54 20.37 13.47
N ASP A 516 -5.20 19.12 13.80
CA ASP A 516 -5.28 18.53 15.15
C ASP A 516 -3.93 18.56 15.90
N GLY A 517 -2.86 19.05 15.28
CA GLY A 517 -1.54 19.25 15.89
C GLY A 517 -0.38 19.01 14.94
N ASP A 518 0.45 20.04 14.75
CA ASP A 518 1.64 19.99 13.90
C ASP A 518 2.90 20.59 14.57
N LEU A 519 4.02 20.61 13.82
CA LEU A 519 5.27 21.21 14.30
C LEU A 519 5.15 22.70 14.67
N ASP A 520 4.27 23.47 14.01
CA ASP A 520 4.12 24.91 14.24
C ASP A 520 3.38 25.19 15.57
N ASP A 521 2.42 24.34 15.93
CA ASP A 521 1.75 24.40 17.25
C ASP A 521 2.75 24.24 18.39
N ILE A 522 3.62 23.21 18.31
CA ILE A 522 4.60 22.95 19.37
C ILE A 522 5.67 24.05 19.40
N ALA A 523 6.17 24.46 18.22
CA ALA A 523 7.19 25.49 18.11
C ALA A 523 6.70 26.88 18.57
N SER A 524 5.43 27.20 18.35
CA SER A 524 4.83 28.45 18.82
C SER A 524 4.51 28.42 20.32
N GLY A 525 4.49 27.25 20.94
CA GLY A 525 4.05 27.05 22.32
C GLY A 525 2.53 27.07 22.48
N ASN A 526 1.76 27.02 21.38
CA ASN A 526 0.30 27.04 21.40
C ASN A 526 -0.27 25.63 21.25
N PHE A 527 0.04 24.76 22.20
CA PHE A 527 -0.38 23.36 22.16
C PHE A 527 -0.93 22.88 23.50
N ASP A 528 -1.87 21.94 23.43
CA ASP A 528 -2.27 21.12 24.56
C ASP A 528 -1.71 19.69 24.48
N ALA A 529 -2.08 18.83 25.42
CA ALA A 529 -1.59 17.46 25.44
C ALA A 529 -2.06 16.65 24.21
N GLU A 530 -3.27 16.89 23.69
CA GLU A 530 -3.76 16.14 22.53
C GLU A 530 -3.03 16.57 21.25
N GLN A 531 -2.81 17.87 21.04
CA GLN A 531 -1.98 18.35 19.94
C GLN A 531 -0.55 17.78 20.02
N PHE A 532 0.05 17.75 21.21
CA PHE A 532 1.36 17.11 21.39
C PHE A 532 1.35 15.61 21.05
N TYR A 533 0.30 14.88 21.44
CA TYR A 533 0.16 13.47 21.07
C TYR A 533 -0.03 13.26 19.57
N THR A 534 -0.77 14.14 18.89
CA THR A 534 -0.95 14.10 17.43
C THR A 534 0.40 14.19 16.73
N VAL A 535 1.21 15.20 17.07
CA VAL A 535 2.54 15.39 16.46
C VAL A 535 3.49 14.23 16.78
N ALA A 536 3.51 13.79 18.04
CA ALA A 536 4.34 12.65 18.45
C ALA A 536 3.96 11.36 17.70
N LYS A 537 2.67 11.14 17.49
CA LYS A 537 2.16 10.01 16.71
C LYS A 537 2.55 10.13 15.24
N HIS A 538 2.32 11.28 14.59
CA HIS A 538 2.63 11.48 13.18
C HIS A 538 4.13 11.31 12.91
N TRP A 539 4.98 11.94 13.72
CA TRP A 539 6.43 11.78 13.60
C TRP A 539 6.87 10.33 13.81
N SER A 540 6.32 9.64 14.82
CA SER A 540 6.65 8.24 15.09
C SER A 540 6.18 7.28 14.00
N GLU A 541 5.00 7.51 13.40
CA GLU A 541 4.54 6.70 12.27
C GLU A 541 5.38 6.97 11.02
N MET A 542 5.72 8.23 10.72
CA MET A 542 6.66 8.61 9.66
C MET A 542 8.00 7.87 9.82
N LYS A 543 8.66 8.04 10.97
CA LYS A 543 9.98 7.47 11.24
C LYS A 543 9.95 5.94 11.24
N GLY A 544 8.96 5.36 11.92
CA GLY A 544 8.82 3.92 12.05
C GLY A 544 8.58 3.20 10.72
N PHE A 545 7.80 3.80 9.80
CA PHE A 545 7.63 3.24 8.46
C PHE A 545 8.84 3.47 7.56
N ALA A 546 9.49 4.63 7.65
CA ALA A 546 10.67 4.94 6.82
C ALA A 546 11.83 3.96 7.06
N LEU A 547 11.98 3.46 8.29
CA LEU A 547 12.98 2.45 8.64
C LEU A 547 12.79 1.13 7.87
N ASN A 548 11.62 0.88 7.29
CA ASN A 548 11.29 -0.40 6.68
C ASN A 548 11.98 -0.63 5.33
N PHE A 549 12.37 0.43 4.62
CA PHE A 549 12.96 0.32 3.28
C PHE A 549 14.25 -0.51 3.25
N GLN A 550 14.97 -0.58 4.38
CA GLN A 550 16.20 -1.37 4.47
C GLN A 550 15.98 -2.89 4.48
N PHE A 551 14.74 -3.36 4.66
CA PHE A 551 14.43 -4.79 4.83
C PHE A 551 14.00 -5.48 3.52
N ASN A 552 13.70 -4.72 2.47
CA ASN A 552 13.42 -5.29 1.15
C ASN A 552 14.70 -5.25 0.29
N PRO A 553 15.31 -6.39 -0.08
CA PRO A 553 16.48 -6.41 -0.96
C PRO A 553 16.19 -5.83 -2.36
N PHE A 554 14.90 -5.69 -2.73
CA PHE A 554 14.44 -5.11 -3.99
C PHE A 554 13.97 -3.65 -3.84
N SER A 555 14.29 -2.98 -2.73
CA SER A 555 13.84 -1.60 -2.50
C SER A 555 14.33 -0.63 -3.59
N PRO A 556 13.45 0.25 -4.11
CA PRO A 556 13.88 1.34 -4.99
C PRO A 556 14.75 2.39 -4.30
N VAL A 557 14.71 2.47 -2.96
CA VAL A 557 15.53 3.41 -2.19
C VAL A 557 16.94 2.83 -2.04
N THR A 558 17.95 3.56 -2.53
CA THR A 558 19.34 3.13 -2.38
C THR A 558 19.82 3.23 -0.93
N ASP A 559 20.83 2.45 -0.53
CA ASP A 559 21.42 2.55 0.83
C ASP A 559 21.87 3.99 1.17
N ALA A 560 22.35 4.75 0.17
CA ALA A 560 22.79 6.14 0.36
C ALA A 560 21.60 7.08 0.60
N ASP A 561 20.54 6.94 -0.20
CA ASP A 561 19.30 7.72 -0.04
C ASP A 561 18.60 7.36 1.27
N PHE A 562 18.61 6.08 1.66
CA PHE A 562 18.09 5.61 2.94
C PHE A 562 18.75 6.31 4.13
N VAL A 563 20.09 6.35 4.15
CA VAL A 563 20.84 7.07 5.20
C VAL A 563 20.47 8.55 5.20
N LYS A 564 20.43 9.18 4.02
CA LYS A 564 20.11 10.60 3.87
C LYS A 564 18.69 10.94 4.34
N ILE A 565 17.69 10.14 4.00
CA ILE A 565 16.30 10.28 4.49
C ILE A 565 16.30 10.33 6.02
N HIS A 566 17.01 9.41 6.67
CA HIS A 566 17.02 9.35 8.13
C HIS A 566 17.89 10.41 8.80
N GLU A 567 18.93 10.91 8.14
CA GLU A 567 19.67 12.11 8.59
C GLU A 567 18.76 13.35 8.60
N LEU A 568 17.89 13.49 7.60
CA LEU A 568 16.93 14.59 7.50
C LEU A 568 15.80 14.49 8.54
N MET A 569 15.33 13.27 8.84
CA MET A 569 14.29 13.03 9.85
C MET A 569 14.81 13.09 11.30
N GLY A 570 16.06 12.70 11.55
CA GLY A 570 16.61 12.55 12.89
C GLY A 570 15.98 11.39 13.69
N ASP A 571 16.36 11.28 14.97
CA ASP A 571 15.85 10.25 15.91
C ASP A 571 14.72 10.78 16.83
N LYS A 572 14.35 12.06 16.67
CA LYS A 572 13.20 12.71 17.34
C LYS A 572 12.78 13.96 16.55
N PRO A 573 11.55 14.46 16.72
CA PRO A 573 11.16 15.74 16.13
C PRO A 573 11.97 16.91 16.71
N GLU A 574 12.16 17.96 15.91
CA GLU A 574 12.76 19.23 16.33
C GLU A 574 11.66 20.28 16.53
N PHE A 575 11.45 20.66 17.79
CA PHE A 575 10.38 21.60 18.21
C PHE A 575 10.89 23.00 18.51
N ALA A 576 12.20 23.25 18.45
CA ALA A 576 12.73 24.58 18.75
C ALA A 576 12.27 25.61 17.71
N ALA A 577 11.68 26.72 18.19
CA ALA A 577 11.11 27.78 17.34
C ALA A 577 12.10 28.36 16.31
N ASP A 578 13.40 28.41 16.64
CA ASP A 578 14.45 28.92 15.74
C ASP A 578 14.95 27.88 14.72
N LYS A 579 14.48 26.63 14.80
CA LYS A 579 14.91 25.52 13.95
C LYS A 579 13.79 24.81 13.20
N VAL A 580 12.54 24.93 13.65
CA VAL A 580 11.40 24.19 13.10
C VAL A 580 11.25 24.39 11.59
N GLU A 581 11.45 25.60 11.08
CA GLU A 581 11.37 25.89 9.64
C GLU A 581 12.43 25.16 8.82
N ALA A 582 13.66 25.09 9.34
CA ALA A 582 14.73 24.33 8.69
C ALA A 582 14.47 22.82 8.75
N TYR A 583 13.84 22.35 9.83
CA TYR A 583 13.46 20.96 9.98
C TYR A 583 12.31 20.57 9.03
N LYS A 584 11.28 21.41 8.87
CA LYS A 584 10.23 21.21 7.85
C LYS A 584 10.82 21.13 6.44
N ALA A 585 11.79 22.00 6.11
CA ALA A 585 12.50 21.92 4.84
C ALA A 585 13.27 20.60 4.66
N ALA A 586 13.90 20.09 5.71
CA ALA A 586 14.57 18.79 5.70
C ALA A 586 13.59 17.63 5.48
N LEU A 587 12.42 17.67 6.12
CA LEU A 587 11.37 16.67 5.91
C LEU A 587 10.82 16.70 4.46
N LEU A 588 10.66 17.89 3.88
CA LEU A 588 10.27 18.03 2.47
C LEU A 588 11.35 17.50 1.51
N GLU A 589 12.64 17.65 1.84
CA GLU A 589 13.73 17.03 1.08
C GLU A 589 13.66 15.50 1.17
N ALA A 590 13.39 14.94 2.35
CA ALA A 590 13.19 13.50 2.52
C ALA A 590 11.99 12.99 1.71
N ARG A 591 10.88 13.75 1.69
CA ARG A 591 9.69 13.46 0.89
C ARG A 591 10.01 13.39 -0.60
N GLU A 592 10.82 14.31 -1.11
CA GLU A 592 11.23 14.36 -2.53
C GLU A 592 12.10 13.16 -2.92
N ILE A 593 13.04 12.76 -2.04
CA ILE A 593 13.87 11.57 -2.26
C ILE A 593 12.97 10.33 -2.38
N ILE A 594 12.01 10.18 -1.47
CA ILE A 594 11.05 9.07 -1.48
C ILE A 594 10.19 9.12 -2.75
N ALA A 595 9.60 10.28 -3.07
CA ALA A 595 8.77 10.44 -4.25
C ALA A 595 9.50 10.08 -5.54
N THR A 596 10.77 10.49 -5.66
CA THR A 596 11.63 10.17 -6.81
C THR A 596 11.94 8.67 -6.88
N ALA A 597 12.30 8.04 -5.75
CA ALA A 597 12.67 6.62 -5.73
C ALA A 597 11.52 5.71 -6.16
N TYR A 598 10.28 6.06 -5.79
CA TYR A 598 9.09 5.25 -6.09
C TYR A 598 8.31 5.72 -7.33
N ASP A 599 8.77 6.77 -8.01
CA ASP A 599 8.08 7.39 -9.15
C ASP A 599 6.62 7.75 -8.81
N PHE A 600 6.43 8.46 -7.70
CA PHE A 600 5.11 8.91 -7.28
C PHE A 600 4.66 10.16 -8.03
N ASP A 601 3.38 10.19 -8.37
CA ASP A 601 2.75 11.37 -8.96
C ASP A 601 2.77 12.56 -7.98
N ALA A 602 3.11 13.74 -8.50
CA ALA A 602 3.30 14.94 -7.68
C ALA A 602 2.01 15.43 -7.00
N GLU A 603 0.84 15.24 -7.63
CA GLU A 603 -0.46 15.58 -7.02
C GLU A 603 -0.74 14.64 -5.84
N ASN A 604 -0.47 13.33 -6.00
CA ASN A 604 -0.61 12.36 -4.92
C ASN A 604 0.31 12.70 -3.74
N VAL A 605 1.60 13.01 -4.01
CA VAL A 605 2.58 13.37 -2.97
C VAL A 605 2.14 14.61 -2.18
N ALA A 606 1.56 15.59 -2.85
CA ALA A 606 1.10 16.83 -2.22
C ALA A 606 -0.18 16.64 -1.37
N ASN A 607 -1.07 15.74 -1.79
CA ASN A 607 -2.39 15.55 -1.19
C ASN A 607 -2.46 14.42 -0.16
N TRP A 608 -1.40 13.61 -0.05
CA TRP A 608 -1.42 12.40 0.77
C TRP A 608 -1.47 12.63 2.26
#